data_AF-A0A7K3NKS0-F1
#
_entry.id   AF-A0A7K3NKS0-F1
#
_cell.length_a   1.000
_cell.length_b   1.000
_cell.length_c   1.000
_cell.angle_alpha   90.00
_cell.angle_beta   90.00
_cell.angle_gamma   90.00
#
_symmetry.space_group_name_H-M   'P 1'
#
loop_
_entity.id
_entity.type
_entity.pdbx_description
1 polymer ?
#
loop_
_entity_poly.entity_id
_entity_poly.type
_entity_poly.pdbx_seq_one_letter_code
_entity_poly.pdbx_strand_id
1 'polypeptide(L)'
;MSIPPAVREFGDRQAAAALRPAAWRELAVMRRQNVNDLDAVSRTVRFDDGRVIACRRLGGLEQVHLYAPPVRDRRFAAVSTGTRPQPAPDGHFYVIPGCLARYDGVSGLQNAIPDGILAEWVLGTGNRVAMLPFDQTGLPDPGVAPLAGWERSFNAFSLPGDEGSGLLYGPGHIPTSGAFSVSCLFRLTSRLNYDYTFDDRGGFSPIRPYVLQSLDGETFTWTCPGSLSPVVGFCEPDFHPGWSEEITYPWAPWNEDFSRRTETLTGIKRVSQACPDAPLLAPDGAAASPYRDAREKAYPHPHGFVAGMRAAGLFVADGDRLLAGRIFDFSTQYGFAPILTPSLGLGVWRHAVLSYAGDGATVLYLAAQGQEPRQWAAYETAQPVGVMAMDQGYAASGVNSGFFISDRTGERISGFRMNAAMHVALVRFFHHALDADQARLLHYEAFYGEFVADEFEAGPLAALGLTPIVIGRHAQ
;
A
#
# COMPACT_ATOMS: atom_id res chain seq x y z
N MET A 1 -39.57 10.05 -17.74
CA MET A 1 -38.82 8.99 -18.47
C MET A 1 -37.95 8.28 -17.45
N SER A 2 -38.04 6.95 -17.32
CA SER A 2 -37.18 6.23 -16.37
C SER A 2 -35.76 6.19 -16.94
N ILE A 3 -34.78 6.51 -16.10
CA ILE A 3 -33.36 6.33 -16.44
C ILE A 3 -33.15 4.83 -16.65
N PRO A 4 -32.55 4.40 -17.78
CA PRO A 4 -32.26 2.99 -17.99
C PRO A 4 -31.26 2.52 -16.92
N PRO A 5 -31.47 1.34 -16.32
CA PRO A 5 -30.56 0.81 -15.31
C PRO A 5 -29.15 0.63 -15.87
N ALA A 6 -28.14 1.06 -15.12
CA ALA A 6 -26.74 0.94 -15.51
C ALA A 6 -26.29 -0.53 -15.38
N VAL A 7 -25.81 -1.11 -16.48
CA VAL A 7 -25.31 -2.51 -16.48
C VAL A 7 -23.79 -2.49 -16.43
N ARG A 8 -23.20 -3.17 -15.44
CA ARG A 8 -21.74 -3.36 -15.31
C ARG A 8 -21.40 -4.85 -15.36
N GLU A 9 -20.44 -5.21 -16.20
CA GLU A 9 -20.01 -6.59 -16.45
C GLU A 9 -18.59 -6.80 -15.94
N PHE A 10 -18.39 -7.84 -15.15
CA PHE A 10 -17.16 -8.16 -14.43
C PHE A 10 -16.73 -9.60 -14.71
N GLY A 11 -15.42 -9.85 -14.69
CA GLY A 11 -14.82 -11.16 -14.99
C GLY A 11 -14.86 -11.51 -16.47
N ASP A 12 -15.26 -12.73 -16.84
CA ASP A 12 -15.43 -13.12 -18.24
C ASP A 12 -16.61 -12.33 -18.85
N ARG A 13 -16.30 -11.34 -19.69
CA ARG A 13 -17.31 -10.45 -20.30
C ARG A 13 -18.32 -11.20 -21.17
N GLN A 14 -17.93 -12.26 -21.85
CA GLN A 14 -18.86 -13.01 -22.71
C GLN A 14 -19.83 -13.82 -21.85
N ALA A 15 -19.31 -14.49 -20.82
CA ALA A 15 -20.14 -15.24 -19.88
C ALA A 15 -21.00 -14.32 -18.99
N ALA A 16 -20.51 -13.14 -18.61
CA ALA A 16 -21.27 -12.12 -17.87
C ALA A 16 -22.37 -11.51 -18.74
N ALA A 17 -22.09 -11.18 -20.02
CA ALA A 17 -23.10 -10.67 -20.94
C ALA A 17 -24.23 -11.68 -21.19
N ALA A 18 -23.93 -12.98 -21.18
CA ALA A 18 -24.93 -14.05 -21.29
C ALA A 18 -25.93 -14.08 -20.11
N LEU A 19 -25.61 -13.44 -18.97
CA LEU A 19 -26.50 -13.33 -17.81
C LEU A 19 -27.53 -12.20 -17.94
N ARG A 20 -27.40 -11.28 -18.92
CA ARG A 20 -28.32 -10.14 -19.09
C ARG A 20 -29.81 -10.52 -19.08
N PRO A 21 -30.26 -11.56 -19.82
CA PRO A 21 -31.68 -11.94 -19.81
C PRO A 21 -32.17 -12.39 -18.43
N ALA A 22 -31.32 -13.10 -17.67
CA ALA A 22 -31.63 -13.50 -16.30
C ALA A 22 -31.64 -12.28 -15.36
N ALA A 23 -30.73 -11.34 -15.54
CA ALA A 23 -30.64 -10.15 -14.71
C ALA A 23 -31.82 -9.20 -14.87
N TRP A 24 -32.41 -9.11 -16.07
CA TRP A 24 -33.66 -8.37 -16.24
C TRP A 24 -34.84 -9.02 -15.51
N ARG A 25 -34.88 -10.35 -15.42
CA ARG A 25 -35.88 -11.04 -14.59
C ARG A 25 -35.67 -10.73 -13.11
N GLU A 26 -34.44 -10.79 -12.62
CA GLU A 26 -34.13 -10.50 -11.22
C GLU A 26 -34.38 -9.03 -10.85
N LEU A 27 -34.11 -8.09 -11.76
CA LEU A 27 -34.44 -6.67 -11.56
C LEU A 27 -35.97 -6.46 -11.48
N ALA A 28 -36.74 -7.13 -12.34
CA ALA A 28 -38.20 -7.08 -12.28
C ALA A 28 -38.73 -7.70 -10.97
N VAL A 29 -38.12 -8.77 -10.47
CA VAL A 29 -38.45 -9.35 -9.16
C VAL A 29 -38.12 -8.38 -8.03
N MET A 30 -36.94 -7.76 -8.04
CA MET A 30 -36.54 -6.74 -7.07
C MET A 30 -37.56 -5.59 -7.02
N ARG A 31 -37.97 -5.06 -8.18
CA ARG A 31 -38.98 -4.00 -8.28
C ARG A 31 -40.34 -4.44 -7.71
N ARG A 32 -40.80 -5.66 -8.01
CA ARG A 32 -42.06 -6.21 -7.48
C ARG A 32 -42.01 -6.45 -5.97
N GLN A 33 -40.84 -6.84 -5.45
CA GLN A 33 -40.62 -7.10 -4.02
C GLN A 33 -40.41 -5.81 -3.22
N ASN A 34 -40.03 -4.70 -3.87
CA ASN A 34 -39.91 -3.39 -3.25
C ASN A 34 -41.27 -2.69 -3.08
N VAL A 35 -42.20 -3.35 -2.39
CA VAL A 35 -43.60 -2.89 -2.20
C VAL A 35 -43.71 -1.58 -1.42
N ASN A 36 -42.67 -1.21 -0.66
CA ASN A 36 -42.61 0.00 0.15
C ASN A 36 -41.83 1.15 -0.52
N ASP A 37 -41.48 1.01 -1.80
CA ASP A 37 -40.65 1.97 -2.57
C ASP A 37 -39.40 2.43 -1.83
N LEU A 38 -38.68 1.49 -1.21
CA LEU A 38 -37.45 1.77 -0.49
C LEU A 38 -36.40 2.32 -1.46
N ASP A 39 -35.73 3.40 -1.05
CA ASP A 39 -34.63 4.02 -1.80
C ASP A 39 -33.39 3.13 -1.90
N ALA A 40 -33.25 2.15 -1.00
CA ALA A 40 -32.17 1.18 -1.01
C ALA A 40 -32.75 -0.23 -0.98
N VAL A 41 -32.66 -0.94 -2.11
CA VAL A 41 -33.06 -2.36 -2.20
C VAL A 41 -32.08 -3.09 -3.10
N SER A 42 -31.76 -4.34 -2.75
CA SER A 42 -30.89 -5.17 -3.57
C SER A 42 -31.38 -6.61 -3.64
N ARG A 43 -31.06 -7.26 -4.75
CA ARG A 43 -31.34 -8.67 -4.98
C ARG A 43 -30.15 -9.31 -5.65
N THR A 44 -29.63 -10.38 -5.05
CA THR A 44 -28.46 -11.10 -5.56
C THR A 44 -28.82 -12.55 -5.80
N VAL A 45 -28.51 -13.07 -6.98
CA VAL A 45 -28.59 -14.49 -7.33
C VAL A 45 -27.19 -15.00 -7.60
N ARG A 46 -26.83 -16.10 -6.94
CA ARG A 46 -25.55 -16.80 -7.12
C ARG A 46 -25.83 -18.14 -7.77
N PHE A 47 -25.03 -18.48 -8.77
CA PHE A 47 -25.05 -19.79 -9.42
C PHE A 47 -23.92 -20.66 -8.87
N ASP A 48 -24.09 -21.98 -8.94
CA ASP A 48 -23.12 -22.95 -8.42
C ASP A 48 -21.74 -22.88 -9.11
N ASP A 49 -21.70 -22.31 -10.32
CA ASP A 49 -20.48 -22.08 -11.09
C ASP A 49 -19.81 -20.72 -10.80
N GLY A 50 -20.23 -20.04 -9.73
CA GLY A 50 -19.63 -18.79 -9.26
C GLY A 50 -20.08 -17.54 -10.03
N ARG A 51 -20.98 -17.67 -11.00
CA ARG A 51 -21.62 -16.52 -11.64
C ARG A 51 -22.54 -15.79 -10.66
N VAL A 52 -22.63 -14.47 -10.79
CA VAL A 52 -23.45 -13.63 -9.91
C VAL A 52 -24.22 -12.60 -10.72
N ILE A 53 -25.50 -12.45 -10.38
CA ILE A 53 -26.34 -11.33 -10.79
C ILE A 53 -26.66 -10.54 -9.53
N ALA A 54 -26.33 -9.24 -9.50
CA ALA A 54 -26.73 -8.35 -8.43
C ALA A 54 -27.48 -7.14 -9.01
N CYS A 55 -28.76 -7.03 -8.69
CA CYS A 55 -29.59 -5.86 -8.98
C CYS A 55 -29.63 -4.98 -7.74
N ARG A 56 -29.43 -3.68 -7.91
CA ARG A 56 -29.44 -2.70 -6.81
C ARG A 56 -30.22 -1.47 -7.22
N ARG A 57 -30.97 -0.89 -6.29
CA ARG A 57 -31.47 0.47 -6.36
C ARG A 57 -30.84 1.26 -5.22
N LEU A 58 -30.30 2.43 -5.55
CA LEU A 58 -29.77 3.42 -4.61
C LEU A 58 -30.33 4.79 -5.01
N GLY A 59 -31.28 5.29 -4.23
CA GLY A 59 -32.11 6.43 -4.59
C GLY A 59 -32.91 6.18 -5.88
N GLY A 60 -32.79 7.10 -6.84
CA GLY A 60 -33.44 7.00 -8.16
C GLY A 60 -32.66 6.17 -9.19
N LEU A 61 -31.50 5.62 -8.84
CA LEU A 61 -30.63 4.89 -9.76
C LEU A 61 -30.72 3.39 -9.55
N GLU A 62 -30.92 2.67 -10.65
CA GLU A 62 -30.87 1.21 -10.67
C GLU A 62 -29.59 0.73 -11.38
N GLN A 63 -28.96 -0.28 -10.80
CA GLN A 63 -27.72 -0.86 -11.29
C GLN A 63 -27.86 -2.38 -11.37
N VAL A 64 -27.28 -2.97 -12.41
CA VAL A 64 -27.20 -4.41 -12.63
C VAL A 64 -25.74 -4.80 -12.78
N HIS A 65 -25.23 -5.58 -11.82
CA HIS A 65 -23.87 -6.11 -11.84
C HIS A 65 -23.92 -7.57 -12.25
N LEU A 66 -23.19 -7.89 -13.32
CA LEU A 66 -23.06 -9.23 -13.87
C LEU A 66 -21.63 -9.67 -13.67
N TYR A 67 -21.42 -10.77 -12.94
CA TYR A 67 -20.10 -11.35 -12.76
C TYR A 67 -20.10 -12.77 -13.30
N ALA A 68 -19.09 -13.10 -14.10
CA ALA A 68 -18.75 -14.47 -14.42
C ALA A 68 -17.28 -14.71 -14.08
N PRO A 69 -16.95 -15.78 -13.34
CA PRO A 69 -15.57 -16.05 -13.00
C PRO A 69 -14.75 -16.24 -14.28
N PRO A 70 -13.53 -15.68 -14.35
CA PRO A 70 -12.67 -15.82 -15.52
C PRO A 70 -12.38 -17.30 -15.77
N VAL A 71 -12.52 -17.74 -17.02
CA VAL A 71 -12.12 -19.10 -17.43
C VAL A 71 -10.65 -19.28 -17.04
N ARG A 72 -10.39 -20.22 -16.13
CA ARG A 72 -9.04 -20.60 -15.71
C ARG A 72 -8.35 -21.31 -16.87
N ASP A 73 -7.84 -20.53 -17.81
CA ASP A 73 -6.66 -20.83 -18.60
C ASP A 73 -6.31 -19.61 -19.45
N ARG A 74 -5.40 -18.76 -18.91
CA ARG A 74 -4.24 -18.25 -19.64
C ARG A 74 -3.40 -17.29 -18.79
N ARG A 75 -2.10 -17.55 -18.85
CA ARG A 75 -0.95 -16.73 -18.47
C ARG A 75 -1.15 -15.24 -18.73
N PHE A 76 -0.59 -14.44 -17.82
CA PHE A 76 -0.10 -13.06 -18.00
C PHE A 76 -0.61 -12.39 -19.28
N ALA A 77 -1.79 -11.78 -19.21
CA ALA A 77 -2.26 -10.92 -20.27
C ALA A 77 -1.59 -9.55 -20.10
N ALA A 78 -0.80 -9.15 -21.10
CA ALA A 78 -0.44 -7.75 -21.28
C ALA A 78 -1.73 -6.95 -21.42
N VAL A 79 -1.97 -6.02 -20.50
CA VAL A 79 -3.07 -5.06 -20.62
C VAL A 79 -2.84 -4.24 -21.90
N SER A 80 -3.94 -4.07 -22.65
CA SER A 80 -4.02 -3.37 -23.92
C SER A 80 -3.15 -2.12 -24.00
N THR A 81 -2.40 -2.01 -25.09
CA THR A 81 -1.61 -0.84 -25.47
C THR A 81 -2.53 0.36 -25.73
N GLY A 82 -2.85 1.12 -24.68
CA GLY A 82 -3.32 2.50 -24.82
C GLY A 82 -2.32 3.29 -25.65
N THR A 83 -2.83 4.18 -26.50
CA THR A 83 -2.04 5.05 -27.39
C THR A 83 -0.93 5.77 -26.64
N ARG A 84 0.23 5.87 -27.29
CA ARG A 84 1.44 6.57 -26.83
C ARG A 84 1.08 8.01 -26.41
N PRO A 85 1.41 8.47 -25.19
CA PRO A 85 1.69 9.88 -24.98
C PRO A 85 2.89 10.22 -25.87
N GLN A 86 2.67 10.98 -26.93
CA GLN A 86 3.78 11.56 -27.69
C GLN A 86 4.42 12.64 -26.81
N PRO A 87 5.69 13.03 -27.02
CA PRO A 87 6.17 14.28 -26.46
C PRO A 87 5.15 15.38 -26.78
N ALA A 88 4.90 16.26 -25.81
CA ALA A 88 3.93 17.33 -26.04
C ALA A 88 4.36 18.12 -27.30
N PRO A 89 3.45 18.37 -28.26
CA PRO A 89 3.76 19.22 -29.41
C PRO A 89 4.25 20.59 -28.94
N ASP A 90 5.08 21.26 -29.72
CA ASP A 90 5.54 22.62 -29.40
C ASP A 90 4.36 23.53 -28.99
N GLY A 91 4.51 24.23 -27.87
CA GLY A 91 3.46 25.07 -27.29
C GLY A 91 2.39 24.31 -26.49
N HIS A 92 2.55 23.01 -26.22
CA HIS A 92 1.65 22.22 -25.38
C HIS A 92 2.37 21.65 -24.15
N PHE A 93 1.60 21.29 -23.12
CA PHE A 93 2.13 20.61 -21.92
C PHE A 93 1.09 19.68 -21.31
N TYR A 94 1.53 18.65 -20.59
CA TYR A 94 0.64 17.68 -19.96
C TYR A 94 0.21 18.12 -18.56
N VAL A 95 -1.06 17.84 -18.20
CA VAL A 95 -1.61 18.13 -16.87
C VAL A 95 -2.30 16.92 -16.28
N ILE A 96 -1.97 16.58 -15.03
CA ILE A 96 -2.73 15.64 -14.20
C ILE A 96 -3.41 16.43 -13.06
N PRO A 97 -4.74 16.60 -13.10
CA PRO A 97 -5.44 17.41 -12.11
C PRO A 97 -5.55 16.70 -10.75
N GLY A 98 -5.76 17.47 -9.68
CA GLY A 98 -6.01 16.93 -8.35
C GLY A 98 -4.81 16.25 -7.68
N CYS A 99 -3.58 16.62 -8.07
CA CYS A 99 -2.37 16.32 -7.31
C CYS A 99 -2.44 17.09 -5.98
N LEU A 100 -2.45 16.35 -4.87
CA LEU A 100 -2.65 16.91 -3.54
C LEU A 100 -1.34 17.36 -2.91
N ALA A 101 -0.30 16.57 -3.08
CA ALA A 101 1.03 16.87 -2.60
C ALA A 101 2.07 16.34 -3.56
N ARG A 102 3.14 17.11 -3.73
CA ARG A 102 4.31 16.77 -4.54
C ARG A 102 5.56 17.19 -3.78
N TYR A 103 6.52 16.26 -3.67
CA TYR A 103 7.77 16.50 -2.95
C TYR A 103 8.95 16.45 -3.91
N ASP A 104 9.41 17.64 -4.30
CA ASP A 104 10.48 17.83 -5.28
C ASP A 104 11.87 17.75 -4.64
N GLY A 105 11.97 18.00 -3.33
CA GLY A 105 13.21 17.90 -2.56
C GLY A 105 14.12 19.14 -2.65
N VAL A 106 13.80 20.16 -3.45
CA VAL A 106 14.59 21.41 -3.56
C VAL A 106 14.02 22.60 -2.81
N SER A 107 12.69 22.74 -2.71
CA SER A 107 12.04 23.65 -1.76
C SER A 107 12.22 23.20 -0.29
N GLY A 108 13.19 22.33 -0.04
CA GLY A 108 13.41 21.61 1.20
C GLY A 108 12.42 20.47 1.36
N LEU A 109 11.87 20.37 2.56
CA LEU A 109 10.94 19.33 2.97
C LEU A 109 9.48 19.71 2.68
N GLN A 110 9.24 20.87 2.05
CA GLN A 110 7.90 21.41 1.87
C GLN A 110 7.17 20.80 0.67
N ASN A 111 5.85 20.64 0.80
CA ASN A 111 4.96 20.32 -0.30
C ASN A 111 5.03 21.42 -1.38
N ALA A 112 5.25 21.03 -2.63
CA ALA A 112 5.31 21.93 -3.77
C ALA A 112 3.92 22.40 -4.24
N ILE A 113 2.84 21.76 -3.79
CA ILE A 113 1.46 22.21 -4.05
C ILE A 113 1.08 23.26 -2.99
N PRO A 114 0.91 24.54 -3.38
CA PRO A 114 0.72 25.62 -2.42
C PRO A 114 -0.73 25.79 -1.96
N ASP A 115 -1.68 25.13 -2.66
CA ASP A 115 -3.11 25.23 -2.38
C ASP A 115 -3.70 23.86 -1.99
N GLY A 116 -4.71 23.87 -1.11
CA GLY A 116 -5.45 22.68 -0.70
C GLY A 116 -5.12 22.20 0.72
N ILE A 117 -5.63 21.01 1.08
CA ILE A 117 -5.61 20.53 2.47
C ILE A 117 -4.22 20.17 3.00
N LEU A 118 -3.24 19.97 2.11
CA LEU A 118 -1.84 19.70 2.46
C LEU A 118 -0.91 20.86 2.06
N ALA A 119 -1.47 22.02 1.74
CA ALA A 119 -0.69 23.23 1.53
C ALA A 119 0.20 23.50 2.75
N GLU A 120 1.39 24.03 2.50
CA GLU A 120 2.40 24.35 3.52
C GLU A 120 2.95 23.15 4.32
N TRP A 121 2.48 21.93 4.05
CA TRP A 121 2.96 20.76 4.77
C TRP A 121 4.47 20.57 4.58
N VAL A 122 5.16 20.19 5.65
CA VAL A 122 6.60 19.91 5.67
C VAL A 122 6.83 18.47 6.08
N LEU A 123 7.60 17.73 5.29
CA LEU A 123 8.02 16.37 5.62
C LEU A 123 8.80 16.35 6.93
N GLY A 124 8.43 15.43 7.82
CA GLY A 124 9.31 15.04 8.90
C GLY A 124 10.48 14.23 8.33
N THR A 125 11.69 14.46 8.83
CA THR A 125 12.87 13.68 8.45
C THR A 125 13.54 13.08 9.68
N GLY A 126 13.97 11.84 9.55
CA GLY A 126 14.91 11.27 10.50
C GLY A 126 16.30 11.91 10.36
N ASN A 127 17.06 11.92 11.45
CA ASN A 127 18.37 12.56 11.54
C ASN A 127 19.45 12.00 10.60
N ARG A 128 19.21 10.86 9.94
CA ARG A 128 20.14 10.23 8.99
C ARG A 128 19.68 10.32 7.54
N VAL A 129 18.57 11.01 7.27
CA VAL A 129 18.14 11.28 5.89
C VAL A 129 19.09 12.29 5.25
N ALA A 130 19.59 11.95 4.07
CA ALA A 130 20.38 12.88 3.25
C ALA A 130 19.64 13.24 1.97
N MET A 131 19.81 14.47 1.49
CA MET A 131 19.39 14.85 0.14
C MET A 131 20.50 14.48 -0.84
N LEU A 132 20.14 13.74 -1.88
CA LEU A 132 20.99 13.38 -2.99
C LEU A 132 20.63 14.28 -4.17
N PRO A 133 21.56 15.15 -4.62
CA PRO A 133 21.37 15.94 -5.84
C PRO A 133 20.91 15.08 -7.02
N PHE A 134 19.95 15.56 -7.80
CA PHE A 134 19.34 14.74 -8.86
C PHE A 134 20.34 14.30 -9.93
N ASP A 135 21.31 15.15 -10.26
CA ASP A 135 22.41 14.85 -11.19
C ASP A 135 23.28 13.66 -10.74
N GLN A 136 23.30 13.33 -9.44
CA GLN A 136 23.99 12.18 -8.86
C GLN A 136 23.13 10.91 -8.83
N THR A 137 21.86 10.98 -9.21
CA THR A 137 20.95 9.83 -9.19
C THR A 137 21.07 8.95 -10.43
N GLY A 138 21.57 9.51 -11.53
CA GLY A 138 21.54 8.89 -12.86
C GLY A 138 20.15 8.85 -13.50
N LEU A 139 19.17 9.55 -12.92
CA LEU A 139 17.87 9.79 -13.54
C LEU A 139 17.96 11.02 -14.47
N PRO A 140 17.16 11.08 -15.54
CA PRO A 140 17.07 12.30 -16.34
C PRO A 140 16.36 13.39 -15.55
N ASP A 141 16.79 14.64 -15.68
CA ASP A 141 16.08 15.76 -15.07
C ASP A 141 14.61 15.75 -15.51
N PRO A 142 13.66 15.83 -14.57
CA PRO A 142 12.25 15.96 -14.93
C PRO A 142 12.09 17.26 -15.70
N GLY A 143 11.37 17.21 -16.81
CA GLY A 143 11.47 18.22 -17.87
C GLY A 143 11.33 19.67 -17.41
N VAL A 144 11.92 20.59 -18.18
CA VAL A 144 11.71 22.03 -18.00
C VAL A 144 10.36 22.41 -18.60
N ALA A 145 9.61 23.30 -17.94
CA ALA A 145 8.36 23.79 -18.49
C ALA A 145 8.62 24.46 -19.87
N PRO A 146 7.90 24.09 -20.94
CA PRO A 146 8.11 24.67 -22.27
C PRO A 146 7.99 26.20 -22.24
N LEU A 147 8.93 26.92 -22.86
CA LEU A 147 8.92 28.39 -23.06
C LEU A 147 8.89 29.30 -21.81
N ALA A 148 8.69 28.77 -20.60
CA ALA A 148 8.63 29.55 -19.36
C ALA A 148 9.98 29.71 -18.64
N GLY A 149 10.97 28.88 -18.97
CA GLY A 149 12.25 28.84 -18.25
C GLY A 149 12.09 28.45 -16.77
N TRP A 150 10.95 27.88 -16.39
CA TRP A 150 10.70 27.38 -15.04
C TRP A 150 11.44 26.06 -14.89
N GLU A 151 12.62 26.13 -14.30
CA GLU A 151 13.35 24.95 -13.86
C GLU A 151 12.78 24.47 -12.54
N ARG A 152 12.21 23.26 -12.56
CA ARG A 152 12.04 22.50 -11.34
C ARG A 152 13.39 21.89 -11.02
N SER A 153 13.92 22.23 -9.86
CA SER A 153 15.08 21.52 -9.32
C SER A 153 14.55 20.38 -8.46
N PHE A 154 15.18 19.21 -8.56
CA PHE A 154 14.78 18.04 -7.79
C PHE A 154 15.92 17.51 -6.92
N ASN A 155 15.58 16.82 -5.84
CA ASN A 155 16.49 15.99 -5.09
C ASN A 155 15.83 14.63 -4.84
N ALA A 156 16.66 13.59 -4.77
CA ALA A 156 16.25 12.34 -4.16
C ALA A 156 16.55 12.38 -2.66
N PHE A 157 15.81 11.62 -1.88
CA PHE A 157 16.09 11.36 -0.47
C PHE A 157 16.83 10.03 -0.36
N SER A 158 18.01 10.04 0.25
CA SER A 158 18.77 8.86 0.61
C SER A 158 18.41 8.44 2.03
N LEU A 159 17.83 7.24 2.15
CA LEU A 159 17.46 6.60 3.40
C LEU A 159 18.45 5.44 3.63
N PRO A 160 19.37 5.57 4.60
CA PRO A 160 20.47 4.61 4.76
C PRO A 160 20.04 3.26 5.37
N GLY A 161 18.81 3.12 5.83
CA GLY A 161 18.39 2.02 6.71
C GLY A 161 18.65 2.33 8.18
N ASP A 162 18.05 1.51 9.05
CA ASP A 162 18.10 1.61 10.53
C ASP A 162 17.40 2.83 11.15
N GLU A 163 17.63 3.05 12.45
CA GLU A 163 17.06 4.17 13.21
C GLU A 163 17.43 5.52 12.57
N GLY A 164 16.46 6.44 12.53
CA GLY A 164 16.66 7.76 11.95
C GLY A 164 16.67 7.82 10.43
N SER A 165 16.41 6.69 9.75
CA SER A 165 16.29 6.60 8.29
C SER A 165 14.82 6.60 7.87
N GLY A 166 14.21 7.78 7.70
CA GLY A 166 12.85 7.83 7.16
C GLY A 166 12.28 9.23 6.92
N LEU A 167 11.29 9.28 6.04
CA LEU A 167 10.44 10.45 5.78
C LEU A 167 9.08 10.23 6.42
N LEU A 168 8.49 11.27 7.01
CA LEU A 168 7.15 11.26 7.58
C LEU A 168 6.26 12.24 6.83
N TYR A 169 5.20 11.71 6.25
CA TYR A 169 4.13 12.46 5.61
C TYR A 169 2.97 12.63 6.60
N GLY A 170 2.35 13.80 6.60
CA GLY A 170 1.26 14.12 7.51
C GLY A 170 -0.01 13.30 7.31
N PRO A 171 -0.96 13.41 8.26
CA PRO A 171 -2.32 12.95 8.07
C PRO A 171 -2.92 13.54 6.79
N GLY A 172 -3.69 12.74 6.06
CA GLY A 172 -4.36 13.18 4.84
C GLY A 172 -3.56 12.98 3.55
N HIS A 173 -2.30 12.54 3.59
CA HIS A 173 -1.59 12.12 2.36
C HIS A 173 -2.22 10.87 1.75
N ILE A 174 -2.44 9.86 2.59
CA ILE A 174 -3.26 8.69 2.28
C ILE A 174 -4.53 8.79 3.14
N PRO A 175 -5.73 8.85 2.54
CA PRO A 175 -6.95 9.04 3.28
C PRO A 175 -7.38 7.76 4.00
N THR A 176 -7.97 7.92 5.19
CA THR A 176 -8.50 6.79 6.00
C THR A 176 -9.69 6.09 5.36
N SER A 177 -10.32 6.69 4.34
CA SER A 177 -11.37 6.08 3.54
C SER A 177 -11.32 6.59 2.10
N GLY A 178 -12.02 5.91 1.19
CA GLY A 178 -12.14 6.35 -0.20
C GLY A 178 -10.91 6.05 -1.07
N ALA A 179 -10.96 6.57 -2.29
CA ALA A 179 -9.95 6.34 -3.32
C ALA A 179 -8.68 7.15 -3.06
N PHE A 180 -7.53 6.59 -3.43
CA PHE A 180 -6.26 7.30 -3.41
C PHE A 180 -5.29 6.74 -4.43
N SER A 181 -4.29 7.54 -4.80
CA SER A 181 -3.13 7.06 -5.53
C SER A 181 -1.85 7.67 -4.99
N VAL A 182 -0.77 6.92 -5.10
CA VAL A 182 0.58 7.36 -4.76
C VAL A 182 1.49 7.04 -5.94
N SER A 183 2.34 8.00 -6.31
CA SER A 183 3.41 7.82 -7.29
C SER A 183 4.75 8.14 -6.65
N CYS A 184 5.78 7.35 -6.95
CA CYS A 184 7.16 7.68 -6.57
C CYS A 184 8.20 6.97 -7.44
N LEU A 185 9.39 7.55 -7.48
CA LEU A 185 10.63 6.86 -7.82
C LEU A 185 11.24 6.27 -6.55
N PHE A 186 11.74 5.05 -6.63
CA PHE A 186 12.51 4.43 -5.56
C PHE A 186 13.61 3.51 -6.07
N ARG A 187 14.64 3.29 -5.26
CA ARG A 187 15.73 2.35 -5.53
C ARG A 187 16.21 1.72 -4.24
N LEU A 188 16.07 0.40 -4.10
CA LEU A 188 16.62 -0.33 -2.96
C LEU A 188 18.14 -0.41 -3.05
N THR A 189 18.83 -0.03 -1.97
CA THR A 189 20.30 -0.11 -1.87
C THR A 189 20.75 -1.35 -1.10
N SER A 190 19.89 -1.89 -0.23
CA SER A 190 20.07 -3.19 0.41
C SER A 190 18.77 -3.98 0.39
N ARG A 191 18.87 -5.29 0.67
CA ARG A 191 17.68 -6.07 1.03
C ARG A 191 17.17 -5.60 2.38
N LEU A 192 15.85 -5.55 2.51
CA LEU A 192 15.18 -5.38 3.80
C LEU A 192 15.36 -6.67 4.62
N ASN A 193 15.96 -6.56 5.79
CA ASN A 193 16.04 -7.66 6.73
C ASN A 193 15.04 -7.44 7.86
N TYR A 194 14.54 -8.54 8.42
CA TYR A 194 13.77 -8.47 9.65
C TYR A 194 14.71 -8.19 10.81
N ASP A 195 14.46 -7.13 11.56
CA ASP A 195 15.16 -6.92 12.82
C ASP A 195 14.49 -7.73 13.92
N TYR A 196 15.16 -8.80 14.32
CA TYR A 196 14.73 -9.63 15.44
C TYR A 196 15.12 -9.06 16.79
N THR A 197 15.83 -7.93 16.82
CA THR A 197 16.32 -7.32 18.06
C THR A 197 15.24 -6.43 18.68
N PHE A 198 15.03 -6.59 19.98
CA PHE A 198 14.08 -5.83 20.77
C PHE A 198 14.71 -4.57 21.38
N ASP A 199 15.94 -4.68 21.86
CA ASP A 199 16.66 -3.58 22.52
C ASP A 199 18.14 -3.54 22.13
N ASP A 200 18.78 -2.38 22.38
CA ASP A 200 20.19 -2.15 22.03
C ASP A 200 21.16 -3.02 22.84
N ARG A 201 20.66 -3.80 23.80
CA ARG A 201 21.45 -4.74 24.62
C ARG A 201 21.49 -6.14 24.01
N GLY A 202 20.81 -6.36 22.88
CA GLY A 202 20.85 -7.61 22.12
C GLY A 202 19.75 -8.62 22.48
N GLY A 203 18.66 -8.19 23.15
CA GLY A 203 17.49 -9.04 23.34
C GLY A 203 16.76 -9.32 22.03
N PHE A 204 16.16 -10.51 21.87
CA PHE A 204 15.32 -10.85 20.72
C PHE A 204 13.82 -10.58 20.96
N SER A 205 13.12 -10.01 19.98
CA SER A 205 11.70 -9.70 20.08
C SER A 205 10.81 -10.95 20.16
N PRO A 206 10.03 -11.11 21.26
CA PRO A 206 9.15 -12.27 21.41
C PRO A 206 7.88 -12.15 20.56
N ILE A 207 7.44 -10.92 20.23
CA ILE A 207 6.25 -10.67 19.41
C ILE A 207 6.71 -10.08 18.08
N ARG A 208 6.31 -10.74 16.99
CA ARG A 208 6.74 -10.43 15.61
C ARG A 208 5.53 -10.01 14.78
N PRO A 209 5.45 -8.76 14.30
CA PRO A 209 4.42 -8.37 13.33
C PRO A 209 4.71 -8.95 11.95
N TYR A 210 3.68 -9.47 11.28
CA TYR A 210 3.71 -9.93 9.90
C TYR A 210 2.47 -9.48 9.14
N VAL A 211 2.58 -9.37 7.81
CA VAL A 211 1.39 -9.31 6.95
C VAL A 211 0.76 -10.70 6.92
N LEU A 212 -0.35 -10.85 7.63
CA LEU A 212 -1.08 -12.11 7.74
C LEU A 212 -2.06 -12.27 6.58
N GLN A 213 -2.13 -13.49 6.05
CA GLN A 213 -3.03 -13.87 4.97
C GLN A 213 -3.89 -15.05 5.38
N SER A 214 -5.17 -15.01 5.04
CA SER A 214 -6.10 -16.11 5.27
C SER A 214 -7.07 -16.26 4.10
N LEU A 215 -7.53 -17.50 3.89
CA LEU A 215 -8.57 -17.85 2.91
C LEU A 215 -9.93 -18.11 3.57
N ASP A 216 -9.93 -18.49 4.86
CA ASP A 216 -11.09 -18.97 5.62
C ASP A 216 -11.44 -18.08 6.82
N GLY A 217 -10.56 -17.13 7.18
CA GLY A 217 -10.67 -16.32 8.39
C GLY A 217 -10.28 -17.06 9.68
N GLU A 218 -9.84 -18.31 9.59
CA GLU A 218 -9.50 -19.15 10.74
C GLU A 218 -7.99 -19.47 10.74
N THR A 219 -7.46 -19.83 9.58
CA THR A 219 -6.07 -20.18 9.37
C THR A 219 -5.33 -19.02 8.73
N PHE A 220 -4.43 -18.41 9.49
CA PHE A 220 -3.58 -17.33 9.04
C PHE A 220 -2.16 -17.83 8.74
N THR A 221 -1.61 -17.34 7.64
CA THR A 221 -0.29 -17.67 7.11
C THR A 221 0.51 -16.39 6.89
N TRP A 222 1.84 -16.51 6.84
CA TRP A 222 2.75 -15.40 6.57
C TRP A 222 4.00 -15.92 5.88
N THR A 223 4.70 -15.04 5.17
CA THR A 223 6.02 -15.34 4.64
C THR A 223 7.06 -15.19 5.73
N CYS A 224 8.05 -16.07 5.75
CA CYS A 224 9.24 -15.92 6.57
C CYS A 224 10.38 -15.34 5.74
N PRO A 225 11.09 -14.27 6.16
CA PRO A 225 10.94 -13.49 7.41
C PRO A 225 10.04 -12.24 7.26
N GLY A 226 9.04 -12.23 6.37
CA GLY A 226 7.87 -11.33 6.39
C GLY A 226 8.12 -9.85 6.71
N SER A 227 9.25 -9.30 6.27
CA SER A 227 9.69 -7.95 6.63
C SER A 227 8.92 -6.94 5.79
N LEU A 228 8.40 -5.89 6.41
CA LEU A 228 7.61 -4.86 5.74
C LEU A 228 8.16 -3.46 6.09
N SER A 229 8.52 -2.67 5.07
CA SER A 229 8.93 -1.29 5.25
C SER A 229 8.25 -0.40 4.22
N PRO A 230 7.62 0.72 4.58
CA PRO A 230 7.01 1.63 3.63
C PRO A 230 8.01 2.11 2.58
N VAL A 231 7.69 1.93 1.30
CA VAL A 231 8.26 2.77 0.23
C VAL A 231 7.60 4.14 0.32
N VAL A 232 6.27 4.15 0.29
CA VAL A 232 5.40 5.28 0.67
C VAL A 232 4.09 4.67 1.16
N GLY A 233 3.80 4.80 2.43
CA GLY A 233 2.60 4.18 3.01
C GLY A 233 2.61 4.24 4.52
N PHE A 234 1.57 3.73 5.15
CA PHE A 234 1.57 3.52 6.59
C PHE A 234 1.43 2.03 6.87
N CYS A 235 2.07 1.57 7.93
CA CYS A 235 1.87 0.23 8.44
C CYS A 235 2.05 0.23 9.95
N GLU A 236 1.17 -0.48 10.64
CA GLU A 236 1.22 -0.61 12.09
C GLU A 236 0.76 -2.02 12.48
N PRO A 237 1.17 -2.52 13.66
CA PRO A 237 0.62 -3.77 14.17
C PRO A 237 -0.91 -3.73 14.26
N ASP A 238 -1.53 -4.86 13.93
CA ASP A 238 -2.96 -5.08 14.06
C ASP A 238 -3.18 -6.34 14.90
N PHE A 239 -4.11 -6.25 15.85
CA PHE A 239 -4.31 -7.25 16.90
C PHE A 239 -5.62 -7.99 16.64
N HIS A 240 -5.54 -9.32 16.50
CA HIS A 240 -6.72 -10.12 16.21
C HIS A 240 -7.70 -10.15 17.40
N PRO A 241 -8.96 -9.72 17.26
CA PRO A 241 -9.87 -9.58 18.39
C PRO A 241 -10.20 -10.92 19.08
N GLY A 242 -10.13 -12.03 18.35
CA GLY A 242 -10.39 -13.38 18.85
C GLY A 242 -9.16 -14.14 19.36
N TRP A 243 -7.96 -13.55 19.35
CA TRP A 243 -6.76 -14.25 19.81
C TRP A 243 -6.39 -13.86 21.24
N SER A 244 -5.96 -14.85 22.02
CA SER A 244 -5.53 -14.67 23.40
C SER A 244 -4.53 -15.77 23.76
N GLU A 245 -3.41 -15.39 24.36
CA GLU A 245 -2.32 -16.30 24.71
C GLU A 245 -1.84 -16.05 26.14
N GLU A 246 -1.57 -17.14 26.87
CA GLU A 246 -0.79 -17.07 28.09
C GLU A 246 0.69 -16.94 27.73
N ILE A 247 1.32 -15.86 28.20
CA ILE A 247 2.71 -15.48 27.93
C ILE A 247 3.48 -15.28 29.23
N THR A 248 4.77 -15.59 29.21
CA THR A 248 5.76 -15.06 30.18
C THR A 248 6.77 -14.21 29.44
N TYR A 249 7.31 -13.16 30.04
CA TYR A 249 8.29 -12.30 29.38
C TYR A 249 9.73 -12.70 29.71
N PRO A 250 10.69 -12.53 28.79
CA PRO A 250 12.08 -12.91 29.03
C PRO A 250 12.89 -11.92 29.90
N TRP A 251 12.30 -10.80 30.34
CA TRP A 251 12.94 -9.82 31.24
C TRP A 251 12.29 -9.78 32.63
N ALA A 252 12.95 -9.11 33.56
CA ALA A 252 12.45 -8.90 34.91
C ALA A 252 11.13 -8.11 34.89
N PRO A 253 10.18 -8.40 35.79
CA PRO A 253 10.19 -9.43 36.84
C PRO A 253 9.99 -10.89 36.37
N TRP A 254 9.64 -11.16 35.11
CA TRP A 254 9.25 -12.52 34.67
C TRP A 254 10.41 -13.51 34.57
N ASN A 255 11.63 -13.03 34.34
CA ASN A 255 12.84 -13.85 34.32
C ASN A 255 13.33 -14.36 35.68
N GLU A 256 12.58 -14.20 36.78
CA GLU A 256 12.88 -14.87 38.05
C GLU A 256 12.46 -16.35 38.04
N ASP A 257 11.30 -16.65 37.44
CA ASP A 257 10.73 -18.01 37.34
C ASP A 257 9.64 -18.02 36.26
N PHE A 258 10.01 -18.45 35.06
CA PHE A 258 9.09 -18.49 33.91
C PHE A 258 7.88 -19.38 34.14
N SER A 259 7.92 -20.31 35.12
CA SER A 259 6.82 -21.24 35.40
C SER A 259 5.75 -20.67 36.34
N ARG A 260 6.01 -19.52 36.99
CA ARG A 260 5.12 -18.96 38.02
C ARG A 260 4.53 -17.60 37.66
N ARG A 261 5.10 -16.89 36.69
CA ARG A 261 4.65 -15.56 36.28
C ARG A 261 4.19 -15.64 34.82
N THR A 262 2.88 -15.63 34.61
CA THR A 262 2.26 -15.49 33.28
C THR A 262 1.31 -14.30 33.25
N GLU A 263 1.05 -13.81 32.04
CA GLU A 263 0.00 -12.87 31.72
C GLU A 263 -0.82 -13.41 30.55
N THR A 264 -2.08 -12.99 30.47
CA THR A 264 -2.89 -13.15 29.28
C THR A 264 -2.67 -11.94 28.37
N LEU A 265 -2.19 -12.15 27.14
CA LEU A 265 -2.07 -11.12 26.12
C LEU A 265 -3.06 -11.40 24.98
N THR A 266 -3.91 -10.41 24.70
CA THR A 266 -4.90 -10.46 23.61
C THR A 266 -4.28 -9.99 22.30
N GLY A 267 -4.84 -10.43 21.17
CA GLY A 267 -4.44 -9.92 19.86
C GLY A 267 -3.32 -10.67 19.14
N ILE A 268 -2.62 -11.56 19.84
CA ILE A 268 -1.46 -12.30 19.33
C ILE A 268 -1.70 -13.81 19.33
N LYS A 269 -0.94 -14.54 18.51
CA LYS A 269 -0.99 -16.01 18.45
C LYS A 269 0.37 -16.62 18.70
N ARG A 270 0.43 -17.71 19.47
CA ARG A 270 1.66 -18.47 19.68
C ARG A 270 2.05 -19.22 18.40
N VAL A 271 3.34 -19.20 18.09
CA VAL A 271 3.86 -19.90 16.92
C VAL A 271 4.42 -21.26 17.32
N SER A 272 4.03 -22.32 16.61
CA SER A 272 4.51 -23.68 16.88
C SER A 272 5.84 -24.01 16.19
N GLN A 273 6.23 -23.24 15.17
CA GLN A 273 7.48 -23.39 14.43
C GLN A 273 8.05 -22.02 14.03
N ALA A 274 9.32 -21.77 14.34
CA ALA A 274 9.98 -20.53 13.93
C ALA A 274 10.23 -20.49 12.41
N CYS A 275 10.32 -19.27 11.87
CA CYS A 275 10.90 -19.04 10.55
C CYS A 275 12.34 -19.58 10.50
N PRO A 276 12.79 -20.19 9.39
CA PRO A 276 14.11 -20.83 9.29
C PRO A 276 15.28 -19.95 9.74
N ASP A 277 15.23 -18.65 9.43
CA ASP A 277 16.30 -17.69 9.74
C ASP A 277 16.03 -16.87 11.02
N ALA A 278 14.92 -17.12 11.72
CA ALA A 278 14.61 -16.39 12.94
C ALA A 278 15.37 -17.01 14.14
N PRO A 279 15.95 -16.18 15.02
CA PRO A 279 16.57 -16.68 16.23
C PRO A 279 15.52 -17.36 17.10
N LEU A 280 15.92 -18.49 17.69
CA LEU A 280 15.17 -19.12 18.76
C LEU A 280 15.27 -18.26 20.02
N LEU A 281 14.17 -18.20 20.76
CA LEU A 281 14.09 -17.51 22.05
C LEU A 281 14.50 -18.42 23.22
N ALA A 282 14.80 -19.68 22.92
CA ALA A 282 15.39 -20.63 23.86
C ALA A 282 16.89 -20.81 23.56
N PRO A 283 17.70 -21.17 24.56
CA PRO A 283 19.16 -21.25 24.46
C PRO A 283 19.71 -22.35 23.52
N ASP A 284 18.86 -23.09 22.80
CA ASP A 284 19.29 -24.08 21.82
C ASP A 284 19.17 -23.46 20.41
N GLY A 285 20.29 -23.09 19.77
CA GLY A 285 20.30 -22.46 18.45
C GLY A 285 21.67 -21.94 18.02
N ALA A 286 21.85 -21.62 16.72
CA ALA A 286 23.13 -21.18 16.15
C ALA A 286 23.61 -19.81 16.67
N ALA A 287 22.70 -19.01 17.22
CA ALA A 287 22.98 -17.89 18.11
C ALA A 287 22.25 -18.18 19.43
N ALA A 288 22.97 -18.44 20.52
CA ALA A 288 22.35 -18.81 21.79
C ALA A 288 21.45 -17.66 22.27
N SER A 289 20.15 -17.92 22.40
CA SER A 289 19.22 -16.93 22.96
C SER A 289 19.68 -16.49 24.35
N PRO A 290 19.64 -15.18 24.68
CA PRO A 290 20.02 -14.71 26.00
C PRO A 290 19.01 -15.06 27.10
N TYR A 291 17.88 -15.69 26.76
CA TYR A 291 16.74 -15.82 27.67
C TYR A 291 16.79 -17.07 28.54
N ARG A 292 17.11 -16.84 29.82
CA ARG A 292 17.01 -17.81 30.92
C ARG A 292 16.34 -17.14 32.12
N ASP A 293 15.67 -17.95 32.93
CA ASP A 293 15.25 -17.49 34.25
C ASP A 293 16.40 -17.61 35.27
N ALA A 294 16.21 -17.07 36.47
CA ALA A 294 17.18 -17.13 37.58
C ALA A 294 17.50 -18.56 38.07
N ARG A 295 16.81 -19.58 37.55
CA ARG A 295 17.06 -21.01 37.79
C ARG A 295 17.64 -21.71 36.57
N GLU A 296 18.17 -20.95 35.61
CA GLU A 296 18.79 -21.41 34.38
C GLU A 296 17.84 -22.14 33.41
N LYS A 297 16.52 -22.04 33.62
CA LYS A 297 15.55 -22.67 32.71
C LYS A 297 15.40 -21.87 31.43
N ALA A 298 15.29 -22.59 30.32
CA ALA A 298 15.00 -22.04 29.01
C ALA A 298 13.65 -21.32 28.98
N TYR A 299 13.55 -20.29 28.16
CA TYR A 299 12.29 -19.62 27.88
C TYR A 299 11.25 -20.60 27.29
N PRO A 300 10.02 -20.66 27.83
CA PRO A 300 9.04 -21.68 27.45
C PRO A 300 8.37 -21.45 26.09
N HIS A 301 8.60 -20.30 25.45
CA HIS A 301 8.04 -19.97 24.12
C HIS A 301 9.18 -19.80 23.09
N PRO A 302 9.89 -20.88 22.71
CA PRO A 302 11.11 -20.81 21.89
C PRO A 302 10.90 -20.16 20.51
N HIS A 303 9.69 -20.21 19.97
CA HIS A 303 9.35 -19.66 18.66
C HIS A 303 8.64 -18.29 18.73
N GLY A 304 8.33 -17.82 19.93
CA GLY A 304 7.63 -16.55 20.15
C GLY A 304 6.18 -16.53 19.65
N PHE A 305 5.73 -15.32 19.32
CA PHE A 305 4.36 -14.97 19.01
C PHE A 305 4.28 -14.11 17.75
N VAL A 306 3.13 -14.15 17.09
CA VAL A 306 2.84 -13.34 15.90
C VAL A 306 1.70 -12.37 16.16
N ALA A 307 1.84 -11.16 15.61
CA ALA A 307 0.78 -10.17 15.46
C ALA A 307 0.54 -9.88 13.97
N GLY A 308 -0.64 -9.39 13.63
CA GLY A 308 -0.93 -8.92 12.28
C GLY A 308 -0.33 -7.55 12.00
N MET A 309 -0.47 -7.12 10.74
CA MET A 309 -0.17 -5.76 10.31
C MET A 309 -1.32 -5.25 9.48
N ARG A 310 -1.75 -4.02 9.77
CA ARG A 310 -2.55 -3.20 8.86
C ARG A 310 -1.60 -2.31 8.07
N ALA A 311 -1.94 -2.06 6.81
CA ALA A 311 -1.06 -1.34 5.90
C ALA A 311 -1.86 -0.70 4.78
N ALA A 312 -1.52 0.52 4.37
CA ALA A 312 -1.93 1.06 3.08
C ALA A 312 -0.82 1.84 2.38
N GLY A 313 -0.65 1.57 1.09
CA GLY A 313 0.39 2.19 0.28
C GLY A 313 1.30 1.16 -0.39
N LEU A 314 2.53 1.58 -0.63
CA LEU A 314 3.62 0.83 -1.25
C LEU A 314 4.64 0.44 -0.19
N PHE A 315 5.07 -0.82 -0.18
CA PHE A 315 5.99 -1.35 0.82
C PHE A 315 7.04 -2.25 0.19
N VAL A 316 8.26 -2.20 0.70
CA VAL A 316 9.24 -3.26 0.50
C VAL A 316 8.80 -4.45 1.35
N ALA A 317 8.70 -5.61 0.72
CA ALA A 317 8.32 -6.87 1.36
C ALA A 317 9.35 -7.97 1.05
N ASP A 318 9.56 -8.88 2.01
CA ASP A 318 10.38 -10.09 1.83
C ASP A 318 11.77 -9.82 1.23
N GLY A 319 12.41 -8.75 1.70
CA GLY A 319 13.75 -8.34 1.29
C GLY A 319 13.80 -7.42 0.08
N ASP A 320 13.25 -7.84 -1.05
CA ASP A 320 13.38 -7.10 -2.31
C ASP A 320 12.16 -7.19 -3.23
N ARG A 321 10.97 -7.42 -2.70
CA ARG A 321 9.70 -7.35 -3.44
C ARG A 321 8.94 -6.07 -3.11
N LEU A 322 8.00 -5.69 -3.97
CA LEU A 322 7.03 -4.64 -3.66
C LEU A 322 5.70 -5.27 -3.26
N LEU A 323 5.19 -4.87 -2.11
CA LEU A 323 3.82 -5.11 -1.69
C LEU A 323 3.02 -3.82 -1.86
N ALA A 324 1.82 -3.92 -2.44
CA ALA A 324 0.95 -2.78 -2.66
C ALA A 324 -0.50 -3.14 -2.35
N GLY A 325 -1.20 -2.28 -1.61
CA GLY A 325 -2.60 -2.52 -1.29
C GLY A 325 -3.10 -1.73 -0.09
N ARG A 326 -4.24 -2.19 0.44
CA ARG A 326 -4.91 -1.60 1.60
C ARG A 326 -5.52 -2.73 2.45
N ILE A 327 -4.94 -2.95 3.61
CA ILE A 327 -5.36 -3.92 4.64
C ILE A 327 -5.66 -3.09 5.89
N PHE A 328 -6.94 -2.96 6.26
CA PHE A 328 -7.32 -2.23 7.49
C PHE A 328 -7.80 -3.11 8.64
N ASP A 329 -8.15 -4.37 8.35
CA ASP A 329 -8.52 -5.34 9.36
C ASP A 329 -8.27 -6.73 8.78
N PHE A 330 -7.09 -7.30 9.05
CA PHE A 330 -6.74 -8.60 8.46
C PHE A 330 -7.67 -9.73 8.95
N SER A 331 -8.33 -9.56 10.10
CA SER A 331 -9.20 -10.58 10.69
C SER A 331 -10.51 -10.75 9.94
N THR A 332 -11.00 -9.69 9.29
CA THR A 332 -12.26 -9.71 8.53
C THR A 332 -12.06 -9.66 7.01
N GLN A 333 -10.84 -9.38 6.55
CA GLN A 333 -10.51 -9.15 5.13
C GLN A 333 -9.84 -10.34 4.44
N TYR A 334 -10.00 -11.54 4.99
CA TYR A 334 -9.54 -12.77 4.35
C TYR A 334 -10.11 -12.90 2.91
N GLY A 335 -9.30 -13.48 2.01
CA GLY A 335 -9.61 -13.57 0.59
C GLY A 335 -9.25 -12.33 -0.26
N PHE A 336 -8.87 -11.19 0.34
CA PHE A 336 -8.34 -10.03 -0.38
C PHE A 336 -6.81 -9.96 -0.30
N ALA A 337 -6.13 -10.67 -1.19
CA ALA A 337 -4.67 -10.66 -1.21
C ALA A 337 -4.14 -9.31 -1.74
N PRO A 338 -3.18 -8.66 -1.04
CA PRO A 338 -2.48 -7.50 -1.58
C PRO A 338 -1.65 -7.91 -2.81
N ILE A 339 -1.29 -6.93 -3.62
CA ILE A 339 -0.38 -7.15 -4.75
C ILE A 339 1.01 -7.43 -4.18
N LEU A 340 1.66 -8.50 -4.63
CA LEU A 340 3.06 -8.79 -4.35
C LEU A 340 3.82 -9.03 -5.66
N THR A 341 4.86 -8.25 -5.91
CA THR A 341 5.64 -8.37 -7.15
C THR A 341 6.66 -9.49 -7.06
N PRO A 342 7.23 -9.93 -8.21
CA PRO A 342 8.51 -10.62 -8.22
C PRO A 342 9.60 -9.79 -7.53
N SER A 343 10.74 -10.43 -7.26
CA SER A 343 11.94 -9.76 -6.76
C SER A 343 12.36 -8.65 -7.71
N LEU A 344 12.62 -7.47 -7.15
CA LEU A 344 13.00 -6.26 -7.86
C LEU A 344 14.51 -6.29 -8.17
N GLY A 345 15.34 -6.83 -7.28
CA GLY A 345 16.79 -6.64 -7.38
C GLY A 345 17.24 -5.22 -7.01
N LEU A 346 18.48 -5.13 -6.51
CA LEU A 346 19.02 -3.93 -5.88
C LEU A 346 19.63 -2.96 -6.91
N GLY A 347 19.76 -1.69 -6.54
CA GLY A 347 20.52 -0.69 -7.29
C GLY A 347 19.85 -0.17 -8.57
N VAL A 348 18.62 -0.60 -8.87
CA VAL A 348 17.86 -0.14 -10.04
C VAL A 348 16.73 0.79 -9.61
N TRP A 349 16.67 1.98 -10.21
CA TRP A 349 15.55 2.90 -10.03
C TRP A 349 14.27 2.33 -10.62
N ARG A 350 13.17 2.54 -9.91
CA ARG A 350 11.84 2.09 -10.29
C ARG A 350 10.84 3.19 -10.08
N HIS A 351 9.93 3.32 -11.03
CA HIS A 351 8.75 4.15 -10.89
C HIS A 351 7.57 3.27 -10.54
N ALA A 352 6.93 3.54 -9.41
CA ALA A 352 5.73 2.85 -8.96
C ALA A 352 4.56 3.83 -8.87
N VAL A 353 3.40 3.41 -9.38
CA VAL A 353 2.12 4.09 -9.18
C VAL A 353 1.15 3.07 -8.60
N LEU A 354 0.72 3.28 -7.36
CA LEU A 354 -0.39 2.55 -6.76
C LEU A 354 -1.66 3.38 -6.92
N SER A 355 -2.68 2.81 -7.52
CA SER A 355 -4.03 3.36 -7.59
C SER A 355 -5.01 2.44 -6.85
N TYR A 356 -5.71 2.97 -5.86
CA TYR A 356 -6.79 2.31 -5.13
C TYR A 356 -8.11 3.07 -5.39
N ALA A 357 -9.06 2.42 -6.06
CA ALA A 357 -10.35 3.00 -6.41
C ALA A 357 -11.37 2.86 -5.28
N GLY A 358 -12.41 3.70 -5.32
CA GLY A 358 -13.46 3.72 -4.29
C GLY A 358 -14.30 2.45 -4.23
N ASP A 359 -14.28 1.64 -5.30
CA ASP A 359 -14.92 0.32 -5.36
C ASP A 359 -13.97 -0.84 -4.99
N GLY A 360 -12.73 -0.53 -4.58
CA GLY A 360 -11.72 -1.51 -4.18
C GLY A 360 -10.86 -2.02 -5.32
N ALA A 361 -11.10 -1.61 -6.58
CA ALA A 361 -10.20 -1.94 -7.67
C ALA A 361 -8.81 -1.33 -7.41
N THR A 362 -7.80 -2.18 -7.35
CA THR A 362 -6.44 -1.78 -7.00
C THR A 362 -5.48 -2.18 -8.10
N VAL A 363 -4.67 -1.22 -8.56
CA VAL A 363 -3.67 -1.43 -9.60
C VAL A 363 -2.33 -0.89 -9.14
N LEU A 364 -1.28 -1.70 -9.28
CA LEU A 364 0.11 -1.27 -9.18
C LEU A 364 0.71 -1.25 -10.59
N TYR A 365 1.10 -0.06 -11.03
CA TYR A 365 1.95 0.11 -12.21
C TYR A 365 3.41 0.20 -11.77
N LEU A 366 4.29 -0.57 -12.41
CA LEU A 366 5.69 -0.64 -12.03
C LEU A 366 6.58 -0.72 -13.28
N ALA A 367 7.61 0.11 -13.31
CA ALA A 367 8.63 0.05 -14.35
C ALA A 367 10.00 0.34 -13.79
N ALA A 368 11.01 -0.32 -14.34
CA ALA A 368 12.41 -0.11 -14.00
C ALA A 368 13.06 0.87 -14.97
N GLN A 369 14.11 1.54 -14.50
CA GLN A 369 14.96 2.39 -15.32
C GLN A 369 15.51 1.61 -16.51
N GLY A 370 15.46 2.22 -17.70
CA GLY A 370 15.90 1.60 -18.94
C GLY A 370 14.91 0.61 -19.57
N GLN A 371 13.75 0.38 -18.96
CA GLN A 371 12.65 -0.31 -19.63
C GLN A 371 11.90 0.65 -20.55
N GLU A 372 11.57 0.17 -21.75
CA GLU A 372 10.71 0.90 -22.69
C GLU A 372 9.36 1.24 -22.03
N PRO A 373 8.77 2.42 -22.29
CA PRO A 373 7.53 2.85 -21.61
C PRO A 373 6.34 1.90 -21.80
N ARG A 374 6.39 1.09 -22.87
CA ARG A 374 5.35 0.11 -23.20
C ARG A 374 5.48 -1.20 -22.41
N GLN A 375 6.61 -1.40 -21.74
CA GLN A 375 6.96 -2.64 -21.02
C GLN A 375 6.73 -2.55 -19.51
N TRP A 376 6.10 -1.47 -19.03
CA TRP A 376 5.70 -1.38 -17.63
C TRP A 376 4.75 -2.52 -17.24
N ALA A 377 4.91 -3.04 -16.03
CA ALA A 377 4.05 -4.07 -15.50
C ALA A 377 2.83 -3.44 -14.81
N ALA A 378 1.65 -3.98 -15.05
CA ALA A 378 0.44 -3.66 -14.30
C ALA A 378 0.02 -4.91 -13.53
N TYR A 379 -0.15 -4.77 -12.22
CA TYR A 379 -0.65 -5.81 -11.32
C TYR A 379 -1.99 -5.36 -10.77
N GLU A 380 -3.01 -6.20 -10.91
CA GLU A 380 -4.39 -5.84 -10.55
C GLU A 380 -4.92 -6.81 -9.50
N THR A 381 -5.65 -6.29 -8.54
CA THR A 381 -6.40 -7.08 -7.55
C THR A 381 -7.64 -6.32 -7.08
N ALA A 382 -8.54 -7.00 -6.40
CA ALA A 382 -9.56 -6.36 -5.59
C ALA A 382 -9.06 -6.25 -4.15
N GLN A 383 -9.35 -5.12 -3.51
CA GLN A 383 -9.04 -4.85 -2.11
C GLN A 383 -10.33 -4.44 -1.36
N PRO A 384 -10.38 -4.62 -0.04
CA PRO A 384 -11.55 -4.29 0.75
C PRO A 384 -11.81 -2.79 0.75
N VAL A 385 -13.10 -2.41 0.72
CA VAL A 385 -13.57 -1.02 0.84
C VAL A 385 -14.04 -0.76 2.26
N GLY A 386 -13.54 0.30 2.87
CA GLY A 386 -13.97 0.72 4.19
C GLY A 386 -13.14 1.86 4.76
N VAL A 387 -13.27 2.03 6.07
CA VAL A 387 -12.53 3.03 6.84
C VAL A 387 -11.43 2.32 7.61
N MET A 388 -10.21 2.82 7.46
CA MET A 388 -9.08 2.41 8.27
C MET A 388 -9.09 3.23 9.56
N ALA A 389 -9.44 2.58 10.66
CA ALA A 389 -9.24 3.15 11.99
C ALA A 389 -7.73 3.25 12.24
N MET A 390 -7.22 4.47 12.40
CA MET A 390 -5.80 4.71 12.65
C MET A 390 -5.64 5.48 13.94
N ASP A 391 -4.74 5.00 14.79
CA ASP A 391 -4.34 5.72 16.01
C ASP A 391 -3.30 6.80 15.68
N GLN A 392 -2.45 6.56 14.66
CA GLN A 392 -1.49 7.52 14.13
C GLN A 392 -1.52 7.56 12.59
N GLY A 393 -2.11 8.60 12.02
CA GLY A 393 -2.38 8.70 10.58
C GLY A 393 -1.21 9.14 9.69
N TYR A 394 0.04 8.90 10.07
CA TYR A 394 1.21 9.34 9.30
C TYR A 394 1.61 8.28 8.28
N ALA A 395 1.66 8.66 7.00
CA ALA A 395 2.37 7.85 6.01
C ALA A 395 3.87 8.09 6.16
N ALA A 396 4.68 7.15 5.71
CA ALA A 396 6.13 7.20 5.83
C ALA A 396 6.84 6.59 4.62
N SER A 397 8.12 6.91 4.49
CA SER A 397 9.08 6.24 3.60
C SER A 397 10.25 5.75 4.43
N GLY A 398 10.62 4.48 4.31
CA GLY A 398 11.84 3.89 4.85
C GLY A 398 11.85 3.63 6.36
N VAL A 399 10.75 3.93 7.07
CA VAL A 399 10.63 3.71 8.51
C VAL A 399 9.40 2.88 8.84
N ASN A 400 9.63 1.79 9.56
CA ASN A 400 8.61 1.00 10.24
C ASN A 400 9.21 0.43 11.52
N SER A 401 9.10 1.19 12.60
CA SER A 401 9.63 0.78 13.90
C SER A 401 8.66 1.17 15.00
N GLY A 402 8.55 0.32 16.01
CA GLY A 402 7.65 0.56 17.13
C GLY A 402 7.92 -0.40 18.28
N PHE A 403 7.23 -0.12 19.38
CA PHE A 403 7.23 -0.98 20.56
C PHE A 403 5.82 -1.47 20.83
N PHE A 404 5.72 -2.72 21.25
CA PHE A 404 4.53 -3.25 21.90
C PHE A 404 4.59 -2.82 23.36
N ILE A 405 3.52 -2.19 23.86
CA ILE A 405 3.44 -1.68 25.23
C ILE A 405 2.33 -2.46 25.94
N SER A 406 2.60 -2.91 27.17
CA SER A 406 1.59 -3.56 28.00
C SER A 406 0.64 -2.51 28.57
N ASP A 407 -0.66 -2.60 28.27
CA ASP A 407 -1.68 -1.70 28.82
C ASP A 407 -1.78 -1.78 30.36
N ARG A 408 -1.36 -2.91 30.94
CA ARG A 408 -1.41 -3.16 32.39
C ARG A 408 -0.28 -2.47 33.15
N THR A 409 0.92 -2.45 32.57
CA THR A 409 2.14 -2.01 33.26
C THR A 409 2.75 -0.75 32.65
N GLY A 410 2.41 -0.41 31.41
CA GLY A 410 3.04 0.65 30.63
C GLY A 410 4.44 0.30 30.12
N GLU A 411 4.94 -0.92 30.38
CA GLU A 411 6.27 -1.33 29.98
C GLU A 411 6.31 -1.79 28.52
N ARG A 412 7.48 -1.62 27.87
CA ARG A 412 7.75 -2.17 26.54
C ARG A 412 7.91 -3.68 26.66
N ILE A 413 7.09 -4.43 25.91
CA ILE A 413 7.07 -5.89 25.95
C ILE A 413 7.50 -6.56 24.63
N SER A 414 7.75 -5.79 23.59
CA SER A 414 8.41 -6.25 22.36
C SER A 414 8.68 -5.02 21.50
N GLY A 415 9.43 -5.19 20.42
CA GLY A 415 9.77 -4.12 19.51
C GLY A 415 10.08 -4.69 18.13
N PHE A 416 10.04 -3.81 17.14
CA PHE A 416 10.41 -4.17 15.79
C PHE A 416 11.03 -2.96 15.11
N ARG A 417 11.89 -3.24 14.14
CA ARG A 417 12.47 -2.24 13.26
C ARG A 417 12.63 -2.84 11.87
N MET A 418 11.97 -2.26 10.89
CA MET A 418 11.96 -2.73 9.51
C MET A 418 12.16 -1.49 8.63
N ASN A 419 13.38 -0.99 8.61
CA ASN A 419 13.73 0.26 7.92
C ASN A 419 14.52 -0.07 6.67
N ALA A 420 13.91 0.10 5.49
CA ALA A 420 14.56 -0.19 4.23
C ALA A 420 15.65 0.83 3.90
N ALA A 421 16.83 0.34 3.49
CA ALA A 421 17.83 1.20 2.86
C ALA A 421 17.44 1.40 1.39
N MET A 422 17.11 2.64 1.05
CA MET A 422 16.63 2.99 -0.29
C MET A 422 16.81 4.47 -0.59
N HIS A 423 16.75 4.82 -1.87
CA HIS A 423 16.51 6.19 -2.28
C HIS A 423 15.06 6.35 -2.72
N VAL A 424 14.46 7.52 -2.49
CA VAL A 424 13.10 7.87 -2.92
C VAL A 424 13.09 9.26 -3.54
N ALA A 425 12.33 9.46 -4.62
CA ALA A 425 12.19 10.76 -5.30
C ALA A 425 10.81 10.92 -5.95
N LEU A 426 10.46 12.15 -6.34
CA LEU A 426 9.24 12.49 -7.09
C LEU A 426 7.95 11.91 -6.46
N VAL A 427 7.81 12.06 -5.15
CA VAL A 427 6.64 11.51 -4.45
C VAL A 427 5.43 12.40 -4.71
N ARG A 428 4.33 11.81 -5.21
CA ARG A 428 3.05 12.48 -5.45
C ARG A 428 1.90 11.73 -4.80
N PHE A 429 0.91 12.49 -4.31
CA PHE A 429 -0.30 11.96 -3.68
C PHE A 429 -1.56 12.48 -4.36
N PHE A 430 -2.56 11.61 -4.45
CA PHE A 430 -3.87 11.91 -5.05
C PHE A 430 -4.99 11.29 -4.21
N HIS A 431 -6.11 12.00 -4.02
CA HIS A 431 -7.34 11.46 -3.42
C HIS A 431 -8.33 10.94 -4.46
N HIS A 432 -7.80 10.27 -5.47
CA HIS A 432 -8.56 9.54 -6.48
C HIS A 432 -7.68 8.46 -7.09
N ALA A 433 -8.30 7.46 -7.71
CA ALA A 433 -7.58 6.47 -8.49
C ALA A 433 -7.08 7.09 -9.80
N LEU A 434 -5.79 6.95 -10.08
CA LEU A 434 -5.22 7.27 -11.38
C LEU A 434 -5.47 6.14 -12.36
N ASP A 435 -5.81 6.50 -13.59
CA ASP A 435 -5.91 5.53 -14.68
C ASP A 435 -4.54 5.20 -15.30
N ALA A 436 -4.55 4.31 -16.29
CA ALA A 436 -3.34 3.85 -16.97
C ALA A 436 -2.63 4.97 -17.75
N ASP A 437 -3.36 5.93 -18.30
CA ASP A 437 -2.76 7.01 -19.10
C ASP A 437 -2.10 8.04 -18.18
N GLN A 438 -2.73 8.36 -17.05
CA GLN A 438 -2.15 9.21 -16.00
C GLN A 438 -0.91 8.58 -15.37
N ALA A 439 -0.98 7.30 -14.99
CA ALA A 439 0.16 6.60 -14.41
C ALA A 439 1.32 6.46 -15.42
N ARG A 440 1.02 6.28 -16.71
CA ARG A 440 2.03 6.26 -17.78
C ARG A 440 2.67 7.63 -17.97
N LEU A 441 1.90 8.70 -17.93
CA LEU A 441 2.42 10.05 -18.05
C LEU A 441 3.41 10.39 -16.91
N LEU A 442 3.11 9.99 -15.68
CA LEU A 442 4.05 10.10 -14.55
C LEU A 442 5.33 9.28 -14.78
N HIS A 443 5.23 8.13 -15.46
CA HIS A 443 6.41 7.35 -15.82
C HIS A 443 7.29 8.06 -16.87
N TYR A 444 6.68 8.76 -17.81
CA TYR A 444 7.42 9.61 -18.76
C TYR A 444 8.12 10.78 -18.07
N GLU A 445 7.48 11.42 -17.08
CA GLU A 445 8.15 12.40 -16.23
C GLU A 445 9.36 11.79 -15.52
N ALA A 446 9.18 10.61 -14.93
CA ALA A 446 10.17 9.97 -14.07
C ALA A 446 11.44 9.48 -14.80
N PHE A 447 11.34 9.00 -16.05
CA PHE A 447 12.47 8.40 -16.77
C PHE A 447 12.74 8.97 -18.17
N TYR A 448 11.92 9.90 -18.64
CA TYR A 448 12.06 10.44 -20.00
C TYR A 448 12.09 11.96 -20.04
N GLY A 449 12.06 12.63 -18.88
CA GLY A 449 12.18 14.08 -18.79
C GLY A 449 10.97 14.82 -19.38
N GLU A 450 9.80 14.18 -19.46
CA GLU A 450 8.57 14.88 -19.85
C GLU A 450 8.10 15.79 -18.70
N PHE A 451 7.67 17.01 -19.03
CA PHE A 451 7.10 17.91 -18.03
C PHE A 451 5.62 17.61 -17.80
N VAL A 452 5.27 17.25 -16.56
CA VAL A 452 3.89 16.94 -16.16
C VAL A 452 3.45 17.90 -15.06
N ALA A 453 2.62 18.86 -15.45
CA ALA A 453 2.06 19.87 -14.56
C ALA A 453 1.00 19.28 -13.63
N ASP A 454 0.92 19.85 -12.43
CA ASP A 454 -0.29 19.82 -11.62
C ASP A 454 -1.22 21.00 -11.97
N GLU A 455 -2.36 21.07 -11.28
CA GLU A 455 -3.37 22.11 -11.50
C GLU A 455 -2.89 23.52 -11.14
N PHE A 456 -1.97 23.64 -10.18
CA PHE A 456 -1.40 24.92 -9.77
C PHE A 456 -0.48 25.49 -10.86
N GLU A 457 0.35 24.65 -11.47
CA GLU A 457 1.25 25.07 -12.56
C GLU A 457 0.50 25.30 -13.89
N ALA A 458 -0.65 24.65 -14.09
CA ALA A 458 -1.38 24.73 -15.35
C ALA A 458 -1.88 26.14 -15.70
N GLY A 459 -2.38 26.89 -14.71
CA GLY A 459 -2.91 28.25 -14.92
C GLY A 459 -1.84 29.24 -15.44
N PRO A 460 -0.70 29.39 -14.74
CA PRO A 460 0.40 30.24 -15.21
C PRO A 460 0.96 29.84 -16.58
N LEU A 461 1.09 28.54 -16.86
CA LEU A 461 1.55 28.06 -18.17
C LEU A 461 0.57 28.39 -19.29
N ALA A 462 -0.73 28.25 -19.03
CA ALA A 462 -1.76 28.67 -19.97
C ALA A 462 -1.74 30.19 -20.22
N ALA A 463 -1.46 30.99 -19.19
CA ALA A 463 -1.32 32.45 -19.32
C ALA A 463 -0.10 32.87 -20.18
N LEU A 464 0.92 32.01 -20.28
CA LEU A 464 2.06 32.18 -21.19
C LEU A 464 1.75 31.75 -22.64
N GLY A 465 0.51 31.37 -22.95
CA GLY A 465 0.08 30.97 -24.29
C GLY A 465 0.30 29.49 -24.61
N LEU A 466 0.65 28.68 -23.61
CA LEU A 466 0.78 27.23 -23.78
C LEU A 466 -0.59 26.55 -23.67
N THR A 467 -0.77 25.46 -24.42
CA THR A 467 -2.02 24.70 -24.44
C THR A 467 -1.93 23.46 -23.54
N PRO A 468 -2.77 23.36 -22.49
CA PRO A 468 -2.76 22.17 -21.62
C PRO A 468 -3.39 20.96 -22.33
N ILE A 469 -2.74 19.81 -22.22
CA ILE A 469 -3.28 18.49 -22.55
C ILE A 469 -3.68 17.82 -21.23
N VAL A 470 -4.97 17.92 -20.89
CA VAL A 470 -5.50 17.38 -19.63
C VAL A 470 -5.82 15.91 -19.80
N ILE A 471 -5.16 15.04 -19.02
CA ILE A 471 -5.53 13.64 -18.90
C ILE A 471 -6.54 13.55 -17.74
N GLY A 472 -7.82 13.60 -18.10
CA GLY A 472 -8.93 13.84 -17.17
C GLY A 472 -9.24 12.67 -16.23
N ARG A 473 -9.96 12.98 -15.13
CA ARG A 473 -10.64 12.00 -14.29
C ARG A 473 -11.77 11.32 -15.08
N HIS A 474 -11.83 10.00 -15.07
CA HIS A 474 -13.09 9.34 -15.37
C HIS A 474 -14.14 9.76 -14.33
N ALA A 475 -15.30 10.23 -14.80
CA ALA A 475 -16.42 10.61 -13.94
C ALA A 475 -16.80 9.43 -13.03
N GLN A 476 -16.84 9.70 -11.72
CA GLN A 476 -17.13 8.73 -10.64
C GLN A 476 -18.52 8.10 -10.77
#